data_AF-A0A956DAQ1-F1
#
_entry.id   AF-A0A956DAQ1-F1
#
_cell.length_a   1.000
_cell.length_b   1.000
_cell.length_c   1.000
_cell.angle_alpha   90.00
_cell.angle_beta   90.00
_cell.angle_gamma   90.00
#
_symmetry.space_group_name_H-M   'P 1'
#
loop_
_entity.id
_entity.type
_entity.pdbx_description
1 polymer ?
#
loop_
_entity_poly.entity_id
_entity_poly.type
_entity_poly.pdbx_seq_one_letter_code
_entity_poly.pdbx_strand_id
1 'polypeptide(L)'
;VEQYCPPQKHFEDWDWHGLGVAFEEQFVVSAPELRDKYNSAQEIAEKLYEDADNVLKKKMEEIGAENYLRLFRNSYLQEIDRRWIEHLQDMEKLRDGIGLRGYGQRDPKKEYQREGFQMFMDMVRGIKSNVTRSLFTVRRVREEDLQELEAQRRQAAERRQQQMRAQHPEGAGGQQQAPQGGQAPLRVQVAPAGTLRAQGRPVPQAPPQGAAPQQGSVPPAAAGGAMPPQPQPREPMNRHERRALEKKQKKSKGTSATK
;
A
#
# COMPACT_ATOMS: atom_id res chain seq x y z
N VAL A 1 -5.78 10.04 -16.60
CA VAL A 1 -5.98 10.42 -18.02
C VAL A 1 -6.47 9.25 -18.84
N GLU A 2 -5.72 8.15 -19.00
CA GLU A 2 -6.14 7.00 -19.83
C GLU A 2 -7.54 6.44 -19.52
N GLN A 3 -7.95 6.42 -18.24
CA GLN A 3 -9.27 5.94 -17.82
C GLN A 3 -10.43 6.86 -18.26
N TYR A 4 -10.22 8.18 -18.28
CA TYR A 4 -11.25 9.18 -18.53
C TYR A 4 -11.19 9.75 -19.97
N CYS A 5 -10.02 9.71 -20.58
CA CYS A 5 -9.71 10.13 -21.95
C CYS A 5 -9.11 8.96 -22.72
N PRO A 6 -9.90 7.91 -23.04
CA PRO A 6 -9.38 6.77 -23.76
C PRO A 6 -9.02 7.16 -25.20
N PRO A 7 -7.90 6.67 -25.74
CA PRO A 7 -7.40 7.07 -27.06
C PRO A 7 -8.33 6.67 -28.23
N GLN A 8 -9.31 5.79 -27.97
CA GLN A 8 -10.28 5.33 -28.97
C GLN A 8 -11.53 6.21 -29.06
N LYS A 9 -11.75 7.13 -28.11
CA LYS A 9 -12.92 8.02 -28.12
C LYS A 9 -12.53 9.41 -28.59
N HIS A 10 -13.48 10.09 -29.21
CA HIS A 10 -13.36 11.49 -29.61
C HIS A 10 -13.31 12.41 -28.37
N PHE A 11 -12.71 13.60 -28.49
CA PHE A 11 -12.52 14.53 -27.37
C PHE A 11 -13.84 15.01 -26.73
N GLU A 12 -14.93 14.98 -27.48
CA GLU A 12 -16.27 15.33 -27.00
C GLU A 12 -16.86 14.28 -26.03
N ASP A 13 -16.45 13.02 -26.16
CA ASP A 13 -16.92 11.91 -25.34
C ASP A 13 -16.05 11.66 -24.09
N TRP A 14 -15.06 12.52 -23.84
CA TRP A 14 -14.19 12.41 -22.67
C TRP A 14 -14.89 12.91 -21.41
N ASP A 15 -14.65 12.20 -20.31
CA ASP A 15 -15.20 12.58 -19.01
C ASP A 15 -14.30 13.63 -18.32
N TRP A 16 -14.50 14.89 -18.72
CA TRP A 16 -13.78 16.04 -18.17
C TRP A 16 -14.05 16.23 -16.68
N HIS A 17 -15.28 15.97 -16.24
CA HIS A 17 -15.67 16.12 -14.84
C HIS A 17 -15.00 15.06 -13.97
N GLY A 18 -15.09 13.78 -14.36
CA GLY A 18 -14.43 12.69 -13.68
C GLY A 18 -12.91 12.84 -13.64
N LEU A 19 -12.30 13.36 -14.73
CA LEU A 19 -10.88 13.67 -14.76
C LEU A 19 -10.51 14.76 -13.73
N GLY A 20 -11.29 15.85 -13.67
CA GLY A 20 -11.06 16.95 -12.75
C GLY A 20 -11.19 16.50 -11.28
N VAL A 21 -12.27 15.79 -10.95
CA VAL A 21 -12.50 15.25 -9.61
C VAL A 21 -11.38 14.29 -9.21
N ALA A 22 -11.01 13.34 -10.09
CA ALA A 22 -9.95 12.39 -9.79
C ALA A 22 -8.59 13.08 -9.62
N PHE A 23 -8.32 14.16 -10.36
CA PHE A 23 -7.10 14.96 -10.19
C PHE A 23 -7.10 15.69 -8.85
N GLU A 24 -8.20 16.34 -8.48
CA GLU A 24 -8.36 17.03 -7.21
C GLU A 24 -8.25 16.08 -6.01
N GLU A 25 -8.87 14.90 -6.07
CA GLU A 25 -8.79 13.91 -4.99
C GLU A 25 -7.38 13.34 -4.79
N GLN A 26 -6.64 13.17 -5.90
CA GLN A 26 -5.32 12.56 -5.89
C GLN A 26 -4.22 13.55 -5.52
N PHE A 27 -4.27 14.77 -6.06
CA PHE A 27 -3.22 15.78 -5.89
C PHE A 27 -3.60 16.89 -4.91
N VAL A 28 -4.86 16.99 -4.48
CA VAL A 28 -5.36 18.05 -3.58
C VAL A 28 -5.09 19.46 -4.16
N VAL A 29 -5.13 19.55 -5.49
CA VAL A 29 -4.92 20.78 -6.28
C VAL A 29 -6.12 20.96 -7.19
N SER A 30 -6.67 22.18 -7.24
CA SER A 30 -7.76 22.54 -8.15
C SER A 30 -7.44 22.11 -9.57
N ALA A 31 -8.37 21.41 -10.21
CA ALA A 31 -8.17 21.00 -11.59
C ALA A 31 -8.10 22.24 -12.51
N PRO A 32 -7.10 22.34 -13.40
CA PRO A 32 -7.08 23.39 -14.40
C PRO A 32 -8.26 23.22 -15.36
N GLU A 33 -8.73 24.32 -15.96
CA GLU A 33 -9.69 24.24 -17.05
C GLU A 33 -9.03 23.65 -18.29
N LEU A 34 -9.25 22.35 -18.52
CA LEU A 34 -8.70 21.58 -19.63
C LEU A 34 -9.60 21.56 -20.87
N ARG A 35 -10.90 21.80 -20.67
CA ARG A 35 -11.91 21.74 -21.74
C ARG A 35 -11.58 22.76 -22.83
N ASP A 36 -11.75 22.35 -24.10
CA ASP A 36 -11.60 23.17 -25.31
C ASP A 36 -10.19 23.73 -25.58
N LYS A 37 -9.19 23.40 -24.75
CA LYS A 37 -7.79 23.85 -24.92
C LYS A 37 -6.86 22.80 -25.50
N TYR A 38 -7.21 21.52 -25.38
CA TYR A 38 -6.35 20.40 -25.76
C TYR A 38 -7.14 19.34 -26.53
N ASN A 39 -6.52 18.80 -27.59
CA ASN A 39 -7.15 17.81 -28.47
C ASN A 39 -6.54 16.41 -28.32
N SER A 40 -5.44 16.29 -27.57
CA SER A 40 -4.74 15.03 -27.34
C SER A 40 -4.72 14.66 -25.86
N ALA A 41 -4.99 13.38 -25.57
CA ALA A 41 -4.88 12.85 -24.21
C ALA A 41 -3.44 13.00 -23.67
N GLN A 42 -2.44 12.97 -24.55
CA GLN A 42 -1.04 13.15 -24.19
C GLN A 42 -0.76 14.57 -23.71
N GLU A 43 -1.25 15.59 -24.44
CA GLU A 43 -1.08 17.00 -24.06
C GLU A 43 -1.75 17.30 -22.71
N ILE A 44 -2.92 16.72 -22.47
CA ILE A 44 -3.62 16.83 -21.18
C ILE A 44 -2.79 16.19 -20.06
N ALA A 45 -2.24 14.99 -20.30
CA ALA A 45 -1.40 14.31 -19.33
C ALA A 45 -0.15 15.13 -18.99
N GLU A 46 0.49 15.71 -19.99
CA GLU A 46 1.67 16.57 -19.81
C GLU A 46 1.32 17.82 -19.02
N LYS A 47 0.22 18.51 -19.35
CA LYS A 47 -0.20 19.71 -18.63
C LYS A 47 -0.54 19.44 -17.16
N LEU A 48 -1.30 18.37 -16.91
CA LEU A 48 -1.65 17.95 -15.55
C LEU A 48 -0.41 17.53 -14.74
N TYR A 49 0.54 16.88 -15.39
CA TYR A 49 1.81 16.51 -14.78
C TYR A 49 2.62 17.75 -14.40
N GLU A 50 2.71 18.74 -15.29
CA GLU A 50 3.42 20.00 -15.03
C GLU A 50 2.79 20.77 -13.86
N ASP A 51 1.46 20.84 -13.79
CA ASP A 51 0.77 21.50 -12.68
C ASP A 51 1.02 20.80 -11.34
N ALA A 52 0.95 19.46 -11.33
CA ALA A 52 1.26 18.67 -10.15
C ALA A 52 2.73 18.81 -9.72
N ASP A 53 3.66 18.83 -10.67
CA ASP A 53 5.11 19.00 -10.42
C ASP A 53 5.42 20.39 -9.85
N ASN A 54 4.78 21.43 -10.37
CA ASN A 54 4.93 22.80 -9.85
C ASN A 54 4.45 22.93 -8.41
N VAL A 55 3.34 22.28 -8.05
CA VAL A 55 2.86 22.23 -6.66
C VAL A 55 3.83 21.44 -5.79
N LEU A 56 4.32 20.30 -6.28
CA LEU A 56 5.25 19.45 -5.55
C LEU A 56 6.56 20.20 -5.22
N LYS A 57 7.10 20.96 -6.18
CA LYS A 57 8.29 21.79 -6.00
C LYS A 57 8.12 22.83 -4.90
N LYS A 58 7.04 23.62 -4.95
CA LYS A 58 6.71 24.60 -3.90
C LYS A 58 6.63 23.93 -2.52
N LYS A 59 6.00 22.76 -2.46
CA LYS A 59 5.85 22.01 -1.22
C LYS A 59 7.17 21.46 -0.68
N MET A 60 8.06 21.02 -1.58
CA MET A 60 9.39 20.57 -1.22
C MET A 60 10.25 21.72 -0.68
N GLU A 61 10.10 22.92 -1.23
CA GLU A 61 10.73 24.15 -0.72
C GLU A 61 10.19 24.52 0.67
N GLU A 62 8.87 24.47 0.88
CA GLU A 62 8.23 24.79 2.16
C GLU A 62 8.62 23.84 3.31
N ILE A 63 8.70 22.54 3.04
CA ILE A 63 9.03 21.49 4.03
C ILE A 63 10.56 21.34 4.20
N GLY A 64 11.31 21.64 3.14
CA GLY A 64 12.73 21.34 3.00
C GLY A 64 12.97 19.95 2.38
N ALA A 65 13.89 19.88 1.41
CA ALA A 65 14.13 18.68 0.62
C ALA A 65 14.48 17.43 1.45
N GLU A 66 15.32 17.57 2.48
CA GLU A 66 15.72 16.43 3.30
C GLU A 66 14.54 15.87 4.13
N ASN A 67 13.75 16.76 4.75
CA ASN A 67 12.56 16.38 5.50
C ASN A 67 11.53 15.73 4.60
N TYR A 68 11.34 16.29 3.39
CA TYR A 68 10.45 15.73 2.38
C TYR A 68 10.88 14.32 1.95
N LEU A 69 12.18 14.09 1.71
CA LEU A 69 12.71 12.76 1.37
C LEU A 69 12.55 11.76 2.52
N ARG A 70 12.74 12.19 3.78
CA ARG A 70 12.50 11.36 4.96
C ARG A 70 11.03 10.97 5.05
N LEU A 71 10.12 11.93 4.86
CA LEU A 71 8.68 11.69 4.81
C LEU A 71 8.31 10.73 3.68
N PHE A 72 8.84 10.94 2.47
CA PHE A 72 8.65 10.06 1.31
C PHE A 72 9.03 8.63 1.65
N ARG A 73 10.26 8.41 2.13
CA ARG A 73 10.76 7.07 2.46
C ARG A 73 9.89 6.39 3.51
N ASN A 74 9.54 7.11 4.58
CA ASN A 74 8.73 6.56 5.65
C ASN A 74 7.32 6.20 5.16
N SER A 75 6.69 7.08 4.38
CA SER A 75 5.35 6.85 3.81
C SER A 75 5.36 5.66 2.84
N TYR A 76 6.39 5.55 2.01
CA TYR A 76 6.53 4.45 1.05
C TYR A 76 6.70 3.11 1.76
N LEU A 77 7.55 3.05 2.79
CA LEU A 77 7.80 1.82 3.54
C LEU A 77 6.55 1.36 4.30
N GLN A 78 5.87 2.29 4.99
CA GLN A 78 4.61 2.00 5.70
C GLN A 78 3.52 1.48 4.77
N GLU A 79 3.38 2.08 3.57
CA GLU A 79 2.37 1.64 2.61
C GLU A 79 2.72 0.28 1.99
N ILE A 80 4.00 -0.01 1.72
CA ILE A 80 4.44 -1.35 1.29
C ILE A 80 4.07 -2.39 2.36
N ASP A 81 4.46 -2.16 3.62
CA ASP A 81 4.24 -3.13 4.70
C ASP A 81 2.75 -3.44 4.86
N ARG A 82 1.91 -2.42 4.83
CA ARG A 82 0.44 -2.56 4.91
C ARG A 82 -0.11 -3.35 3.73
N ARG A 83 0.24 -2.96 2.50
CA ARG A 83 -0.26 -3.55 1.26
C ARG A 83 0.22 -4.98 1.06
N TRP A 84 1.41 -5.31 1.53
CA TRP A 84 1.95 -6.66 1.45
C TRP A 84 1.17 -7.64 2.33
N ILE A 85 0.83 -7.26 3.56
CA ILE A 85 0.01 -8.11 4.46
C ILE A 85 -1.37 -8.34 3.85
N GLU A 86 -2.02 -7.29 3.33
CA GLU A 86 -3.30 -7.39 2.62
C GLU A 86 -3.18 -8.34 1.42
N HIS A 87 -2.12 -8.21 0.62
CA HIS A 87 -1.87 -9.07 -0.53
C HIS A 87 -1.67 -10.55 -0.15
N LEU A 88 -0.96 -10.85 0.94
CA LEU A 88 -0.80 -12.23 1.41
C LEU A 88 -2.15 -12.84 1.84
N GLN A 89 -3.00 -12.05 2.52
CA GLN A 89 -4.34 -12.49 2.88
C GLN A 89 -5.21 -12.75 1.64
N ASP A 90 -5.11 -11.89 0.63
CA ASP A 90 -5.88 -12.07 -0.59
C ASP A 90 -5.37 -13.24 -1.45
N MET A 91 -4.06 -13.50 -1.45
CA MET A 91 -3.46 -14.69 -2.07
C MET A 91 -3.89 -15.99 -1.38
N GLU A 92 -4.05 -15.97 -0.05
CA GLU A 92 -4.61 -17.09 0.70
C GLU A 92 -6.08 -17.35 0.30
N LYS A 93 -6.92 -16.31 0.28
CA LYS A 93 -8.31 -16.41 -0.19
C LYS A 93 -8.39 -16.93 -1.63
N LEU A 94 -7.51 -16.44 -2.50
CA LEU A 94 -7.41 -16.87 -3.89
C LEU A 94 -7.08 -18.36 -3.99
N ARG A 95 -6.07 -18.82 -3.24
CA ARG A 95 -5.67 -20.23 -3.18
C ARG A 95 -6.85 -21.12 -2.79
N ASP A 96 -7.59 -20.73 -1.76
CA ASP A 96 -8.72 -21.50 -1.25
C ASP A 96 -9.91 -21.48 -2.24
N GLY A 97 -10.11 -20.39 -2.97
CA GLY A 97 -11.19 -20.22 -3.97
C GLY A 97 -10.95 -20.90 -5.32
N ILE A 98 -9.69 -21.10 -5.73
CA ILE A 98 -9.36 -21.72 -7.03
C ILE A 98 -9.76 -23.21 -7.08
N GLY A 99 -9.76 -23.90 -5.94
CA GLY A 99 -10.21 -25.29 -5.86
C GLY A 99 -11.62 -25.49 -6.41
N LEU A 100 -12.51 -24.52 -6.23
CA LEU A 100 -13.89 -24.56 -6.74
C LEU A 100 -13.98 -24.22 -8.25
N ARG A 101 -13.02 -23.47 -8.80
CA ARG A 101 -12.98 -23.10 -10.24
C ARG A 101 -12.36 -24.19 -11.14
N GLY A 102 -11.67 -25.17 -10.55
CA GLY A 102 -11.08 -26.31 -11.26
C GLY A 102 -12.09 -27.19 -12.02
N TYR A 103 -13.40 -27.04 -11.77
CA TYR A 103 -14.45 -27.70 -12.55
C TYR A 103 -14.55 -27.19 -14.02
N GLY A 104 -13.98 -26.02 -14.33
CA GLY A 104 -14.11 -25.37 -15.65
C GLY A 104 -13.11 -25.82 -16.74
N GLN A 105 -12.47 -26.99 -16.61
CA GLN A 105 -11.42 -27.49 -17.52
C GLN A 105 -10.18 -26.58 -17.69
N ARG A 106 -10.09 -25.49 -16.93
CA ARG A 106 -8.92 -24.60 -16.90
C ARG A 106 -7.92 -25.09 -15.86
N ASP A 107 -6.64 -25.03 -16.20
CA ASP A 107 -5.54 -25.43 -15.32
C ASP A 107 -5.51 -24.50 -14.08
N PRO A 108 -5.79 -25.01 -12.87
CA PRO A 108 -5.84 -24.22 -11.64
C PRO A 108 -4.56 -23.43 -11.38
N LYS A 109 -3.40 -23.99 -11.78
CA LYS A 109 -2.10 -23.36 -11.60
C LYS A 109 -1.95 -22.12 -12.46
N LYS A 110 -2.42 -22.17 -13.71
CA LYS A 110 -2.34 -21.03 -14.64
C LYS A 110 -3.28 -19.90 -14.21
N GLU A 111 -4.46 -20.24 -13.72
CA GLU A 111 -5.41 -19.26 -13.19
C GLU A 111 -4.87 -18.56 -11.95
N TYR A 112 -4.28 -19.31 -11.00
CA TYR A 112 -3.61 -18.73 -9.82
C TYR A 112 -2.51 -17.76 -10.21
N GLN A 113 -1.65 -18.14 -11.16
CA GLN A 113 -0.57 -17.28 -11.63
C GLN A 113 -1.10 -16.00 -12.29
N ARG A 114 -2.14 -16.11 -13.14
CA ARG A 114 -2.73 -14.97 -13.83
C ARG A 114 -3.41 -14.01 -12.86
N GLU A 115 -4.28 -14.52 -12.00
CA GLU A 115 -5.05 -13.72 -11.05
C GLU A 115 -4.14 -13.14 -9.96
N GLY A 116 -3.20 -13.93 -9.44
CA GLY A 116 -2.20 -13.48 -8.48
C GLY A 116 -1.26 -12.40 -9.03
N PHE A 117 -0.85 -12.51 -10.31
CA PHE A 117 -0.05 -11.45 -10.95
C PHE A 117 -0.85 -10.15 -11.13
N GLN A 118 -2.12 -10.25 -11.52
CA GLN A 118 -3.00 -9.08 -11.62
C GLN A 118 -3.13 -8.38 -10.27
N MET A 119 -3.39 -9.15 -9.20
CA MET A 119 -3.48 -8.62 -7.83
C MET A 119 -2.17 -7.96 -7.38
N PHE A 120 -1.02 -8.53 -7.73
CA PHE A 120 0.28 -7.92 -7.45
C PHE A 120 0.46 -6.58 -8.18
N MET A 121 0.11 -6.51 -9.46
CA MET A 121 0.18 -5.26 -10.23
C MET A 121 -0.76 -4.18 -9.66
N ASP A 122 -1.96 -4.59 -9.24
CA ASP A 122 -2.93 -3.71 -8.60
C ASP A 122 -2.44 -3.23 -7.23
N MET A 123 -1.79 -4.09 -6.45
CA MET A 123 -1.11 -3.72 -5.21
C MET A 123 -0.03 -2.65 -5.47
N VAL A 124 0.86 -2.86 -6.45
CA VAL A 124 1.92 -1.91 -6.79
C VAL A 124 1.35 -0.57 -7.26
N ARG A 125 0.29 -0.58 -8.08
CA ARG A 125 -0.41 0.64 -8.51
C ARG A 125 -1.04 1.37 -7.31
N GLY A 126 -1.66 0.62 -6.41
CA GLY A 126 -2.26 1.13 -5.17
C GLY A 126 -1.23 1.78 -4.24
N ILE A 127 -0.06 1.17 -4.05
CA ILE A 127 1.04 1.74 -3.27
C ILE A 127 1.44 3.10 -3.84
N LYS A 128 1.76 3.16 -5.15
CA LYS A 128 2.17 4.41 -5.80
C LYS A 128 1.12 5.50 -5.64
N SER A 129 -0.14 5.17 -5.93
CA SER A 129 -1.26 6.12 -5.83
C SER A 129 -1.41 6.67 -4.41
N ASN A 130 -1.42 5.80 -3.40
CA ASN A 130 -1.62 6.20 -2.01
C ASN A 130 -0.45 7.02 -1.47
N VAL A 131 0.79 6.64 -1.80
CA VAL A 131 1.97 7.40 -1.38
C VAL A 131 1.96 8.78 -2.02
N THR A 132 1.69 8.89 -3.31
CA THR A 132 1.54 10.18 -3.99
C THR A 132 0.49 11.04 -3.27
N ARG A 133 -0.73 10.51 -3.07
CA ARG A 133 -1.80 11.25 -2.39
C ARG A 133 -1.42 11.71 -0.98
N SER A 134 -0.78 10.83 -0.20
CA SER A 134 -0.30 11.15 1.15
C SER A 134 0.66 12.35 1.12
N LEU A 135 1.62 12.36 0.21
CA LEU A 135 2.61 13.44 0.08
C LEU A 135 1.98 14.77 -0.36
N PHE A 136 1.01 14.71 -1.27
CA PHE A 136 0.24 15.88 -1.67
C PHE A 136 -0.72 16.37 -0.57
N THR A 137 -1.07 15.53 0.41
CA THR A 137 -1.90 15.93 1.57
C THR A 137 -1.08 16.53 2.71
N VAL A 138 0.16 16.06 2.96
CA VAL A 138 0.95 16.48 4.13
C VAL A 138 1.21 17.99 4.11
N ARG A 139 0.72 18.74 5.10
CA ARG A 139 1.06 20.16 5.27
C ARG A 139 2.10 20.31 6.37
N ARG A 140 3.03 21.26 6.21
CA ARG A 140 3.92 21.66 7.31
C ARG A 140 3.02 22.22 8.41
N VAL A 141 3.03 21.58 9.58
CA VAL A 141 2.31 22.12 10.74
C VAL A 141 3.04 23.40 11.12
N ARG A 142 2.39 24.56 10.97
CA ARG A 142 2.97 25.81 11.44
C ARG A 142 2.96 25.82 12.96
N GLU A 143 3.90 26.54 13.55
CA GLU A 143 4.01 26.65 15.01
C GLU A 143 2.72 27.24 15.64
N GLU A 144 2.04 28.11 14.89
CA GLU A 144 0.71 28.64 15.18
C GLU A 144 -0.35 27.53 15.29
N ASP A 145 -0.40 26.61 14.32
CA ASP A 145 -1.36 25.50 14.30
C ASP A 145 -1.14 24.54 15.49
N LEU A 146 0.12 24.37 15.92
CA LEU A 146 0.48 23.59 17.10
C LEU A 146 0.00 24.28 18.39
N GLN A 147 0.22 25.59 18.52
CA GLN A 147 -0.21 26.36 19.68
C GLN A 147 -1.73 26.39 19.81
N GLU A 148 -2.47 26.55 18.71
CA GLU A 148 -3.94 26.48 18.70
C GLU A 148 -4.45 25.09 19.11
N LEU A 149 -3.82 24.03 18.61
CA LEU A 149 -4.18 22.65 18.98
C LEU A 149 -3.90 22.38 20.47
N GLU A 150 -2.78 22.85 21.00
CA GLU A 150 -2.45 22.76 22.43
C GLU A 150 -3.42 23.58 23.30
N ALA A 151 -3.77 24.79 22.88
CA ALA A 151 -4.76 25.63 23.55
C ALA A 151 -6.14 24.95 23.58
N GLN A 152 -6.58 24.36 22.46
CA GLN A 152 -7.80 23.56 22.41
C GLN A 152 -7.75 22.36 23.36
N ARG A 153 -6.63 21.63 23.40
CA ARG A 153 -6.45 20.49 24.32
C ARG A 153 -6.50 20.94 25.78
N ARG A 154 -5.90 22.09 26.11
CA ARG A 154 -5.94 22.69 27.44
C ARG A 154 -7.37 23.09 27.83
N GLN A 155 -8.07 23.81 26.97
CA GLN A 155 -9.48 24.19 27.19
C GLN A 155 -10.41 22.98 27.30
N ALA A 156 -10.17 21.92 26.53
CA ALA A 156 -10.94 20.68 26.62
C ALA A 156 -10.67 19.92 27.93
N ALA A 157 -9.42 19.91 28.41
CA ALA A 157 -9.06 19.34 29.71
C ALA A 157 -9.66 20.15 30.86
N GLU A 158 -9.63 21.48 30.79
CA GLU A 158 -10.25 22.39 31.76
C GLU A 158 -11.76 22.21 31.81
N ARG A 159 -12.45 22.17 30.66
CA ARG A 159 -13.89 21.87 30.61
C ARG A 159 -14.22 20.52 31.24
N ARG A 160 -13.39 19.50 30.98
CA ARG A 160 -13.57 18.16 31.57
C ARG A 160 -13.37 18.18 33.09
N GLN A 161 -12.37 18.90 33.61
CA GLN A 161 -12.16 19.10 35.04
C GLN A 161 -13.33 19.86 35.70
N GLN A 162 -13.83 20.93 35.07
CA GLN A 162 -14.98 21.67 35.56
C GLN A 162 -16.24 20.81 35.60
N GLN A 163 -16.46 19.98 34.58
CA GLN A 163 -17.59 19.05 34.54
C GLN A 163 -17.50 17.97 35.63
N MET A 164 -16.29 17.48 35.94
CA MET A 164 -16.05 16.55 37.05
C MET A 164 -16.25 17.21 38.42
N ARG A 165 -15.86 18.48 38.56
CA ARG A 165 -16.05 19.26 39.80
C ARG A 165 -17.51 19.66 40.03
N ALA A 166 -18.25 19.98 38.97
CA ALA A 166 -19.68 20.27 39.04
C ALA A 166 -20.52 19.02 39.38
N GLN A 167 -20.05 17.83 39.03
CA GLN A 167 -20.69 16.55 39.40
C GLN A 167 -20.33 16.06 40.82
N HIS A 168 -19.38 16.70 41.50
CA HIS A 168 -19.04 16.46 42.91
C HIS A 168 -19.06 17.78 43.71
N PRO A 169 -20.24 18.31 44.07
CA PRO A 169 -20.34 19.41 45.01
C PRO A 169 -20.28 18.83 46.43
N GLU A 170 -19.09 18.90 47.03
CA GLU A 170 -18.78 18.72 48.46
C GLU A 170 -19.13 17.39 49.17
N GLY A 171 -18.08 16.75 49.70
CA GLY A 171 -18.20 15.92 50.92
C GLY A 171 -17.59 14.53 50.86
N ALA A 172 -16.28 14.39 50.71
CA ALA A 172 -15.55 13.24 51.24
C ALA A 172 -14.08 13.63 51.48
N GLY A 173 -13.78 14.04 52.71
CA GLY A 173 -12.42 14.11 53.20
C GLY A 173 -11.79 12.71 53.16
N GLY A 174 -10.66 12.58 52.47
CA GLY A 174 -9.90 11.35 52.36
C GLY A 174 -8.43 11.67 52.14
N GLN A 175 -7.75 11.91 53.27
CA GLN A 175 -6.30 11.91 53.50
C GLN A 175 -5.38 12.17 52.30
N GLN A 176 -4.76 13.35 52.37
CA GLN A 176 -3.48 13.67 51.75
C GLN A 176 -2.44 12.59 52.13
N GLN A 177 -2.10 11.70 51.20
CA GLN A 177 -0.79 11.05 51.17
C GLN A 177 -0.06 11.55 49.93
N ALA A 178 0.95 12.38 50.16
CA ALA A 178 1.93 12.73 49.15
C ALA A 178 2.87 11.54 48.95
N PRO A 179 3.06 11.03 47.70
CA PRO A 179 4.27 10.33 47.36
C PRO A 179 5.33 11.37 46.99
N GLN A 180 6.43 11.35 47.73
CA GLN A 180 7.64 12.09 47.44
C GLN A 180 8.23 11.69 46.08
N GLY A 181 8.97 12.65 45.52
CA GLY A 181 9.92 12.58 44.42
C GLY A 181 10.22 11.22 43.80
N GLY A 182 9.97 11.13 42.49
CA GLY A 182 10.51 10.10 41.61
C GLY A 182 10.40 10.55 40.17
N GLN A 183 11.50 11.03 39.60
CA GLN A 183 11.64 11.18 38.15
C GLN A 183 11.45 9.79 37.51
N ALA A 184 10.54 9.67 36.54
CA ALA A 184 10.43 8.48 35.69
C ALA A 184 9.90 8.88 34.29
N PRO A 185 10.35 8.17 33.23
CA PRO A 185 10.50 8.72 31.90
C PRO A 185 9.20 8.76 31.08
N LEU A 186 9.16 9.61 30.05
CA LEU A 186 8.17 9.51 28.98
C LEU A 186 8.23 8.11 28.36
N ARG A 187 7.24 7.27 28.68
CA ARG A 187 6.93 6.05 27.94
C ARG A 187 5.70 6.32 27.09
N VAL A 188 5.92 6.47 25.78
CA VAL A 188 4.86 6.48 24.77
C VAL A 188 4.12 5.14 24.86
N GLN A 189 2.87 5.17 25.30
CA GLN A 189 1.97 4.02 25.25
C GLN A 189 1.09 4.18 24.02
N VAL A 190 1.38 3.35 23.01
CA VAL A 190 0.48 3.05 21.90
C VAL A 190 -0.58 2.08 22.44
N ALA A 191 -1.85 2.42 22.32
CA ALA A 191 -2.96 1.56 22.71
C ALA A 191 -3.10 0.38 21.73
N PRO A 192 -3.22 -0.87 22.18
CA PRO A 192 -3.82 -1.92 21.37
C PRO A 192 -5.34 -1.93 21.59
N ALA A 193 -6.05 -2.15 20.49
CA ALA A 193 -7.48 -2.37 20.46
C ALA A 193 -7.85 -3.69 21.17
N GLY A 194 -8.94 -3.62 21.95
CA GLY A 194 -9.89 -4.71 22.15
C GLY A 194 -9.58 -5.72 23.25
N THR A 195 -10.39 -5.69 24.33
CA THR A 195 -10.82 -6.92 25.01
C THR A 195 -12.26 -6.81 25.50
N LEU A 196 -13.11 -7.65 24.93
CA LEU A 196 -14.46 -7.97 25.37
C LEU A 196 -14.43 -8.59 26.77
N ARG A 197 -15.36 -8.14 27.60
CA ARG A 197 -15.59 -8.56 28.99
C ARG A 197 -16.13 -10.00 29.05
N ALA A 198 -15.39 -10.89 29.70
CA ALA A 198 -15.87 -12.22 30.11
C ALA A 198 -16.62 -12.14 31.46
N GLN A 199 -17.79 -12.77 31.54
CA GLN A 199 -18.43 -13.17 32.80
C GLN A 199 -18.61 -14.68 32.76
N GLY A 200 -18.16 -15.35 33.83
CA GLY A 200 -18.13 -16.80 33.94
C GLY A 200 -19.48 -17.44 34.28
N ARG A 201 -19.59 -18.72 33.91
CA ARG A 201 -20.47 -19.73 34.53
C ARG A 201 -19.75 -21.09 34.51
N PRO A 202 -20.00 -21.98 35.50
CA PRO A 202 -19.17 -23.14 35.76
C PRO A 202 -19.54 -24.38 34.93
N VAL A 203 -18.58 -25.28 34.84
CA VAL A 203 -18.50 -26.52 34.05
C VAL A 203 -19.30 -27.68 34.70
N PRO A 204 -19.83 -28.62 33.90
CA PRO A 204 -19.90 -30.02 34.31
C PRO A 204 -19.08 -30.95 33.38
N GLN A 205 -18.53 -31.99 34.01
CA GLN A 205 -17.61 -33.00 33.47
C GLN A 205 -18.16 -33.84 32.31
N ALA A 206 -17.27 -34.35 31.46
CA ALA A 206 -17.53 -35.38 30.45
C ALA A 206 -16.94 -36.74 30.86
N PRO A 207 -17.58 -37.88 30.51
CA PRO A 207 -16.95 -39.21 30.56
C PRO A 207 -16.27 -39.56 29.20
N PRO A 208 -15.49 -40.65 29.13
CA PRO A 208 -14.35 -40.69 28.23
C PRO A 208 -14.45 -41.66 27.04
N GLN A 209 -13.51 -41.45 26.10
CA GLN A 209 -12.91 -42.37 25.10
C GLN A 209 -13.62 -42.62 23.75
N GLY A 210 -12.84 -42.49 22.67
CA GLY A 210 -13.15 -43.07 21.36
C GLY A 210 -12.36 -42.47 20.18
N ALA A 211 -11.20 -43.08 19.88
CA ALA A 211 -10.55 -43.22 18.56
C ALA A 211 -10.09 -41.98 17.74
N ALA A 212 -8.77 -41.88 17.58
CA ALA A 212 -8.06 -41.06 16.57
C ALA A 212 -8.17 -41.64 15.15
N PRO A 213 -7.80 -40.86 14.10
CA PRO A 213 -6.53 -41.20 13.46
C PRO A 213 -5.66 -40.01 13.00
N GLN A 214 -4.38 -40.17 13.32
CA GLN A 214 -3.15 -39.94 12.54
C GLN A 214 -2.87 -38.58 11.89
N GLN A 215 -1.82 -37.97 12.45
CA GLN A 215 -1.08 -36.79 12.03
C GLN A 215 -0.20 -37.10 10.82
N GLY A 216 -0.28 -36.25 9.79
CA GLY A 216 0.75 -36.13 8.77
C GLY A 216 1.80 -35.10 9.22
N SER A 217 3.01 -35.57 9.47
CA SER A 217 4.17 -34.80 9.91
C SER A 217 4.55 -33.70 8.89
N VAL A 218 4.65 -32.46 9.34
CA VAL A 218 5.38 -31.40 8.62
C VAL A 218 6.71 -31.18 9.37
N PRO A 219 7.88 -31.32 8.72
CA PRO A 219 9.16 -31.10 9.39
C PRO A 219 9.43 -29.59 9.59
N PRO A 220 10.18 -29.18 10.63
CA PRO A 220 10.57 -27.79 10.82
C PRO A 220 11.93 -27.46 10.18
N ALA A 221 12.00 -26.23 9.69
CA ALA A 221 13.18 -25.36 9.51
C ALA A 221 14.30 -25.75 8.52
N ALA A 222 14.55 -24.86 7.55
CA ALA A 222 15.91 -24.48 7.15
C ALA A 222 15.93 -23.11 6.46
N ALA A 223 16.86 -22.27 6.91
CA ALA A 223 17.23 -20.99 6.34
C ALA A 223 17.83 -21.12 4.92
N GLY A 224 17.77 -20.04 4.16
CA GLY A 224 18.72 -19.75 3.07
C GLY A 224 18.55 -20.60 1.81
N GLY A 225 17.51 -20.33 1.03
CA GLY A 225 17.40 -20.78 -0.37
C GLY A 225 17.42 -19.58 -1.31
N ALA A 226 18.58 -19.29 -1.90
CA ALA A 226 18.67 -18.36 -3.02
C ALA A 226 17.75 -18.84 -4.15
N MET A 227 16.88 -17.96 -4.61
CA MET A 227 16.04 -18.19 -5.78
C MET A 227 16.94 -18.54 -6.96
N PRO A 228 16.72 -19.67 -7.68
CA PRO A 228 17.49 -19.94 -8.88
C PRO A 228 17.27 -18.79 -9.88
N PRO A 229 18.31 -18.33 -10.60
CA PRO A 229 18.16 -17.25 -11.54
C PRO A 229 17.14 -17.64 -12.61
N GLN A 230 16.13 -16.78 -12.78
CA GLN A 230 15.17 -16.86 -13.89
C GLN A 230 15.93 -16.98 -15.22
N PRO A 231 15.53 -17.89 -16.13
CA PRO A 231 16.13 -17.91 -17.46
C PRO A 231 15.79 -16.59 -18.17
N GLN A 232 16.81 -15.78 -18.43
CA GLN A 232 16.63 -14.55 -19.19
C GLN A 232 16.04 -14.88 -20.57
N PRO A 233 15.10 -14.07 -21.08
CA PRO A 233 14.64 -14.22 -22.46
C PRO A 233 15.85 -14.04 -23.38
N ARG A 234 16.18 -15.06 -24.18
CA ARG A 234 17.26 -14.97 -25.16
C ARG A 234 16.93 -13.85 -26.13
N GLU A 235 17.79 -12.83 -26.18
CA GLU A 235 17.65 -11.73 -27.13
C GLU A 235 17.51 -12.27 -28.56
N PRO A 236 16.61 -11.70 -29.38
CA PRO A 236 16.48 -12.13 -30.76
C PRO A 236 17.75 -11.77 -31.52
N MET A 237 18.49 -12.81 -31.91
CA MET A 237 19.76 -12.76 -32.62
C MET A 237 19.75 -11.76 -33.80
N ASN A 238 20.72 -10.85 -33.81
CA ASN A 238 20.81 -9.74 -34.75
C ASN A 238 21.03 -10.24 -36.19
N ARG A 239 20.60 -9.46 -37.21
CA ARG A 239 20.67 -9.87 -38.63
C ARG A 239 22.08 -10.28 -39.09
N HIS A 240 23.10 -9.67 -38.50
CA HIS A 240 24.51 -9.98 -38.76
C HIS A 240 24.93 -11.34 -38.16
N GLU A 241 24.43 -11.67 -36.97
CA GLU A 241 24.70 -12.95 -36.29
C GLU A 241 24.01 -14.12 -37.00
N ARG A 242 22.78 -13.91 -37.51
CA ARG A 242 22.08 -14.89 -38.38
C ARG A 242 22.89 -15.23 -39.62
N ARG A 243 23.47 -14.23 -40.28
CA ARG A 243 24.31 -14.44 -41.47
C ARG A 243 25.64 -15.12 -41.14
N ALA A 244 26.22 -14.86 -39.97
CA ALA A 244 27.45 -15.52 -39.53
C ALA A 244 27.24 -17.02 -39.26
N LEU A 245 26.11 -17.39 -38.65
CA LEU A 245 25.73 -18.79 -38.40
C LEU A 245 25.38 -19.53 -39.69
N GLU A 246 24.71 -18.89 -40.65
CA GLU A 246 24.42 -19.48 -41.95
C GLU A 246 25.71 -19.78 -42.75
N LYS A 247 26.70 -18.88 -42.69
CA LYS A 247 28.03 -19.11 -43.29
C LYS A 247 28.77 -20.25 -42.60
N LYS A 248 28.70 -20.37 -41.28
CA LYS A 248 29.31 -21.49 -40.53
C LYS A 248 28.66 -22.84 -40.87
N GLN A 249 27.33 -22.90 -41.00
CA GLN A 249 26.62 -24.14 -41.39
C GLN A 249 26.88 -24.54 -42.84
N LYS A 250 26.98 -23.57 -43.77
CA LYS A 250 27.38 -23.87 -45.16
C LYS A 250 28.82 -24.39 -45.23
N LYS A 251 29.72 -23.88 -44.39
CA LYS A 251 31.11 -24.35 -44.31
C LYS A 251 31.20 -25.77 -43.74
N SER A 252 30.42 -26.12 -42.70
CA SER A 252 30.43 -27.49 -42.14
C SER A 252 29.79 -28.52 -43.08
N LYS A 253 28.74 -28.15 -43.83
CA LYS A 253 28.13 -29.03 -44.83
C LYS A 253 29.02 -29.23 -46.07
N GLY A 254 29.85 -28.25 -46.42
CA GLY A 254 30.82 -28.37 -47.51
C GLY A 254 32.02 -29.27 -47.20
N THR A 255 32.37 -29.48 -45.92
CA THR A 255 33.51 -30.33 -45.53
C THR A 255 33.14 -31.82 -45.41
N SER A 256 31.85 -32.17 -45.33
CA SER A 256 31.39 -33.57 -45.35
C SER A 256 31.19 -34.16 -46.75
N ALA A 257 31.37 -33.38 -47.82
CA ALA A 257 31.19 -33.83 -49.20
C ALA A 257 32.51 -34.16 -49.94
N THR A 258 33.63 -34.27 -49.21
CA THR A 258 34.91 -34.71 -49.79
C THR A 258 35.63 -35.60 -48.79
N LYS A 259 35.12 -36.83 -48.62
CA LYS A 259 35.92 -37.99 -48.26
C LYS A 259 35.19 -39.26 -48.70
#